data_AF-A0A520MBX7-F1
#
_entry.id   AF-A0A520MBX7-F1
#
_cell.length_a   1.000
_cell.length_b   1.000
_cell.length_c   1.000
_cell.angle_alpha   90.00
_cell.angle_beta   90.00
_cell.angle_gamma   90.00
#
_symmetry.space_group_name_H-M   'P 1'
#
loop_
_entity.id
_entity.type
_entity.pdbx_description
1 polymer ?
#
loop_
_entity_poly.entity_id
_entity_poly.type
_entity_poly.pdbx_seq_one_letter_code
_entity_poly.pdbx_strand_id
1 'polypeptide(L)'
;MLNTGIDGAMVFEPAVIKVSIGDTIHFKATDMLHNSETIPGMIPDGAEGWLGALNEDISVTIDGEGVYVYQCTPHAMMAMVGVIQVGEAININAVKQAAQTQKSAFIMNSDRLDGYLEQL
;
A
#
# COMPACT_ATOMS: atom_id res chain seq x y z
N MET A 1 9.44 -0.19 6.70
CA MET A 1 8.32 0.50 7.35
C MET A 1 8.91 1.48 8.35
N LEU A 2 8.68 2.78 8.17
CA LEU A 2 9.46 3.83 8.81
C LEU A 2 8.57 4.89 9.46
N ASN A 3 9.03 5.42 10.60
CA ASN A 3 8.48 6.61 11.24
C ASN A 3 8.74 7.87 10.42
N THR A 4 9.88 7.93 9.73
CA THR A 4 10.27 9.04 8.86
C THR A 4 11.08 8.51 7.69
N GLY A 5 10.72 8.92 6.48
CA GLY A 5 11.44 8.60 5.25
C GLY A 5 11.35 9.75 4.24
N ILE A 6 11.66 9.48 2.99
CA ILE A 6 11.73 10.51 1.93
C ILE A 6 10.39 11.22 1.71
N ASP A 7 9.27 10.50 1.86
CA ASP A 7 7.90 11.02 1.69
C ASP A 7 7.29 11.56 3.00
N GLY A 8 8.13 11.83 3.99
CA GLY A 8 7.77 12.42 5.28
C GLY A 8 7.52 11.40 6.38
N ALA A 9 6.59 11.71 7.28
CA ALA A 9 6.27 10.87 8.44
C ALA A 9 5.36 9.69 8.06
N MET A 10 5.57 8.55 8.75
CA MET A 10 4.81 7.30 8.65
C MET A 10 4.69 6.82 7.19
N VAL A 11 5.73 6.15 6.71
CA VAL A 11 5.88 5.78 5.30
C VAL A 11 6.37 4.36 5.09
N PHE A 12 5.95 3.78 3.98
CA PHE A 12 6.65 2.66 3.35
C PHE A 12 7.72 3.22 2.43
N GLU A 13 8.90 2.59 2.38
CA GLU A 13 9.99 3.02 1.51
C GLU A 13 10.63 1.79 0.85
N PRO A 14 10.63 1.69 -0.49
CA PRO A 14 9.87 2.55 -1.42
C PRO A 14 8.35 2.42 -1.22
N ALA A 15 7.60 3.50 -1.45
CA ALA A 15 6.14 3.51 -1.32
C ALA A 15 5.40 2.98 -2.55
N VAL A 16 6.03 3.07 -3.73
CA VAL A 16 5.51 2.58 -5.01
C VAL A 16 6.50 1.60 -5.61
N ILE A 17 6.03 0.41 -5.97
CA ILE A 17 6.84 -0.60 -6.66
C ILE A 17 6.05 -1.22 -7.82
N LYS A 18 6.78 -1.59 -8.88
CA LYS A 18 6.28 -2.37 -10.02
C LYS A 18 7.00 -3.72 -10.03
N VAL A 19 6.24 -4.80 -10.07
CA VAL A 19 6.74 -6.17 -9.91
C VAL A 19 6.06 -7.12 -10.89
N SER A 20 6.60 -8.32 -11.03
CA SER A 20 6.03 -9.38 -11.87
C SER A 20 5.09 -10.27 -11.06
N ILE A 21 4.17 -10.93 -11.76
CA ILE A 21 3.31 -11.96 -11.15
C ILE A 21 4.18 -13.06 -10.53
N GLY A 22 3.90 -13.39 -9.27
CA GLY A 22 4.63 -14.40 -8.50
C GLY A 22 5.85 -13.86 -7.74
N ASP A 23 6.17 -12.57 -7.85
CA ASP A 23 7.20 -11.94 -7.02
C ASP A 23 6.77 -11.89 -5.54
N THR A 24 7.75 -11.98 -4.64
CA THR A 24 7.56 -11.87 -3.19
C THR A 24 8.03 -10.52 -2.68
N ILE A 25 7.15 -9.82 -1.96
CA ILE A 25 7.42 -8.53 -1.35
C ILE A 25 7.72 -8.73 0.14
N HIS A 26 8.86 -8.22 0.58
CA HIS A 26 9.29 -8.28 1.97
C HIS A 26 9.03 -6.95 2.67
N PHE A 27 8.04 -6.93 3.55
CA PHE A 27 7.80 -5.79 4.42
C PHE A 27 8.70 -5.92 5.65
N LYS A 28 9.62 -4.96 5.82
CA LYS A 28 10.53 -4.91 6.96
C LYS A 28 10.02 -3.97 8.05
N ALA A 29 9.87 -4.50 9.26
CA ALA A 29 9.52 -3.73 10.46
C ALA A 29 10.77 -3.02 11.02
N THR A 30 11.30 -2.09 10.23
CA THR A 30 12.52 -1.34 10.54
C THR A 30 12.34 -0.46 11.78
N ASP A 31 11.24 0.30 11.82
CA ASP A 31 10.79 0.98 13.03
C ASP A 31 9.67 0.18 13.70
N MET A 32 9.51 0.38 15.01
CA MET A 32 8.42 -0.24 15.78
C MET A 32 7.06 0.40 15.49
N LEU A 33 6.01 -0.35 15.83
CA LEU A 33 4.58 -0.04 15.72
C LEU A 33 4.04 0.03 14.29
N HIS A 34 4.64 -0.74 13.39
CA HIS A 34 4.20 -0.84 11.99
C HIS A 34 3.75 -2.26 11.62
N ASN A 35 2.84 -2.33 10.66
CA ASN A 35 2.45 -3.53 9.92
C ASN A 35 2.13 -3.16 8.45
N SER A 36 1.78 -4.17 7.65
CA SER A 36 1.28 -4.00 6.29
C SER A 36 -0.01 -4.80 6.12
N GLU A 37 -1.02 -4.17 5.55
CA GLU A 37 -2.36 -4.71 5.33
C GLU A 37 -2.92 -4.19 4.01
N THR A 38 -3.50 -5.04 3.17
CA THR A 38 -4.23 -4.58 1.98
C THR A 38 -5.47 -3.78 2.33
N ILE A 39 -5.77 -2.73 1.56
CA ILE A 39 -7.03 -2.00 1.74
C ILE A 39 -8.15 -2.72 0.96
N PRO A 40 -9.21 -3.20 1.63
CA PRO A 40 -10.35 -3.82 0.95
C PRO A 40 -10.96 -2.88 -0.10
N GLY A 41 -11.25 -3.40 -1.29
CA GLY A 41 -11.75 -2.61 -2.42
C GLY A 41 -10.69 -1.80 -3.18
N MET A 42 -9.41 -1.92 -2.81
CA MET A 42 -8.28 -1.31 -3.53
C MET A 42 -7.22 -2.35 -3.96
N ILE A 43 -7.67 -3.59 -4.15
CA ILE A 43 -6.92 -4.70 -4.76
C ILE A 43 -7.77 -5.29 -5.91
N PRO A 44 -7.21 -6.11 -6.80
CA PRO A 44 -7.99 -6.74 -7.88
C PRO A 44 -9.11 -7.64 -7.34
N ASP A 45 -10.22 -7.73 -8.06
CA ASP A 45 -11.35 -8.56 -7.67
C ASP A 45 -10.94 -10.03 -7.57
N GLY A 46 -11.26 -10.67 -6.44
CA GLY A 46 -10.90 -12.07 -6.18
C GLY A 46 -9.44 -12.30 -5.79
N ALA A 47 -8.61 -11.27 -5.73
CA ALA A 47 -7.25 -11.39 -5.20
C ALA A 47 -7.28 -11.63 -3.68
N GLU A 48 -6.35 -12.46 -3.20
CA GLU A 48 -6.14 -12.66 -1.77
C GLU A 48 -5.40 -11.46 -1.18
N GLY A 49 -5.99 -10.86 -0.15
CA GLY A 49 -5.34 -9.79 0.61
C GLY A 49 -4.40 -10.36 1.69
N TRP A 50 -3.72 -9.47 2.41
CA TRP A 50 -2.93 -9.86 3.58
C TRP A 50 -3.15 -8.92 4.76
N LEU A 51 -2.84 -9.41 5.95
CA LEU A 51 -2.78 -8.65 7.19
C LEU A 51 -1.58 -9.13 8.01
N GLY A 52 -0.54 -8.32 8.06
CA GLY A 52 0.62 -8.56 8.92
C GLY A 52 0.35 -8.14 10.37
N ALA A 53 0.99 -8.85 11.31
CA ALA A 53 1.03 -8.44 12.70
C ALA A 53 1.95 -7.21 12.89
N LEU A 54 1.77 -6.50 14.01
CA LEU A 54 2.62 -5.37 14.37
C LEU A 54 4.03 -5.84 14.74
N ASN A 55 5.04 -5.06 14.33
CA ASN A 55 6.47 -5.32 14.60
C ASN A 55 7.00 -6.62 13.99
N GLU A 56 6.32 -7.17 12.99
CA GLU A 56 6.77 -8.39 12.31
C GLU A 56 7.20 -8.09 10.88
N ASP A 57 8.30 -8.72 10.49
CA ASP A 57 8.64 -8.87 9.09
C ASP A 57 7.65 -9.85 8.45
N ILE A 58 7.03 -9.45 7.34
CA ILE A 58 6.17 -10.35 6.55
C ILE A 58 6.67 -10.45 5.12
N SER A 59 6.38 -11.59 4.48
CA SER A 59 6.67 -11.82 3.07
C SER A 59 5.38 -12.20 2.37
N VAL A 60 5.03 -11.48 1.30
CA VAL A 60 3.78 -11.65 0.57
C VAL A 60 4.11 -11.94 -0.88
N THR A 61 3.72 -13.12 -1.37
CA THR A 61 3.75 -13.44 -2.80
C THR A 61 2.45 -12.98 -3.43
N ILE A 62 2.52 -12.29 -4.57
CA ILE A 62 1.33 -11.77 -5.26
C ILE A 62 1.20 -12.43 -6.63
N ASP A 63 0.20 -13.28 -6.77
CA ASP A 63 -0.04 -14.07 -7.98
C ASP A 63 -1.11 -13.45 -8.91
N GLY A 64 -1.78 -12.39 -8.46
CA GLY A 64 -2.79 -11.67 -9.26
C GLY A 64 -2.20 -10.44 -9.95
N GLU A 65 -2.60 -10.24 -11.20
CA GLU A 65 -2.28 -9.04 -11.96
C GLU A 65 -3.14 -7.85 -11.49
N GLY A 66 -2.55 -6.66 -11.42
CA GLY A 66 -3.25 -5.43 -11.07
C GLY A 66 -2.54 -4.56 -10.04
N VAL A 67 -3.28 -3.57 -9.54
CA VAL A 67 -2.84 -2.61 -8.54
C VAL A 67 -3.36 -3.03 -7.17
N TYR A 68 -2.45 -3.10 -6.21
CA TYR A 68 -2.69 -3.40 -4.81
C TYR A 68 -2.29 -2.21 -3.96
N VAL A 69 -3.28 -1.58 -3.33
CA VAL A 69 -3.03 -0.55 -2.32
C VAL A 69 -3.07 -1.17 -0.94
N TYR A 70 -2.08 -0.83 -0.13
CA TYR A 70 -1.93 -1.34 1.22
C TYR A 70 -1.62 -0.19 2.19
N GLN A 71 -1.84 -0.44 3.47
CA GLN A 71 -1.68 0.51 4.56
C GLN A 71 -0.95 -0.12 5.74
N CYS A 72 -0.48 0.73 6.65
CA CYS A 72 -0.22 0.36 8.02
C CYS A 72 -1.45 0.69 8.87
N THR A 73 -2.08 -0.31 9.47
CA THR A 73 -3.35 -0.19 10.20
C THR A 73 -3.34 0.90 11.29
N PRO A 74 -2.39 0.96 12.24
CA PRO A 74 -2.36 2.02 13.25
C PRO A 74 -2.10 3.42 12.68
N HIS A 75 -1.55 3.53 11.47
CA HIS A 75 -1.16 4.79 10.83
C HIS A 75 -2.00 5.12 9.58
N ALA A 76 -3.13 4.43 9.39
CA ALA A 76 -3.99 4.58 8.21
C ALA A 76 -4.52 6.03 8.06
N MET A 77 -4.96 6.65 9.17
CA MET A 77 -5.41 8.05 9.16
C MET A 77 -4.28 9.04 8.82
N MET A 78 -3.02 8.67 9.02
CA MET A 78 -1.85 9.50 8.67
C MET A 78 -1.40 9.30 7.21
N ALA A 79 -2.18 8.55 6.42
CA ALA A 79 -1.87 8.13 5.07
C ALA A 79 -0.56 7.33 4.97
N MET A 80 -0.26 6.45 5.94
CA MET A 80 0.81 5.47 5.77
C MET A 80 0.32 4.36 4.83
N VAL A 81 0.43 4.64 3.53
CA VAL A 81 -0.03 3.78 2.45
C VAL A 81 1.10 3.50 1.46
N GLY A 82 0.95 2.45 0.68
CA GLY A 82 1.82 2.17 -0.47
C GLY A 82 1.03 1.51 -1.61
N VAL A 83 1.68 1.42 -2.76
CA VAL A 83 1.09 0.93 -4.00
C VAL A 83 2.03 -0.09 -4.65
N ILE A 84 1.48 -1.25 -4.99
CA ILE A 84 2.18 -2.28 -5.77
C ILE A 84 1.41 -2.43 -7.07
N GLN A 85 2.09 -2.28 -8.19
CA GLN A 85 1.58 -2.75 -9.48
C GLN A 85 2.24 -4.09 -9.81
N VAL A 86 1.43 -5.12 -10.01
CA VAL A 86 1.84 -6.45 -10.43
C VAL A 86 1.41 -6.63 -11.88
N GLY A 87 2.36 -6.80 -12.80
CA GLY A 87 2.03 -6.83 -14.24
C GLY A 87 1.33 -5.55 -14.71
N GLU A 88 0.22 -5.69 -15.42
CA GLU A 88 -0.61 -4.58 -15.89
C GLU A 88 -1.55 -4.03 -14.81
N ALA A 89 -1.79 -2.71 -14.82
CA ALA A 89 -2.63 -2.02 -13.84
C ALA A 89 -4.15 -2.15 -14.13
N ILE A 90 -4.66 -3.38 -14.25
CA ILE A 90 -6.01 -3.68 -14.80
C ILE A 90 -7.18 -3.03 -14.05
N ASN A 91 -7.01 -2.72 -12.76
CA ASN A 91 -8.03 -2.14 -11.88
C ASN A 91 -7.75 -0.67 -11.50
N ILE A 92 -6.80 0.02 -12.17
CA ILE A 92 -6.36 1.37 -11.79
C ILE A 92 -7.49 2.39 -11.70
N ASN A 93 -8.49 2.32 -12.58
CA ASN A 93 -9.61 3.26 -12.57
C ASN A 93 -10.50 3.08 -11.34
N ALA A 94 -10.73 1.84 -10.90
CA ALA A 94 -11.48 1.55 -9.67
C ALA A 94 -10.67 1.98 -8.43
N VAL A 95 -9.37 1.69 -8.41
CA VAL A 95 -8.46 2.11 -7.33
C VAL A 95 -8.42 3.63 -7.19
N LYS A 96 -8.32 4.39 -8.30
CA LYS A 96 -8.34 5.86 -8.27
C LYS A 96 -9.66 6.41 -7.72
N GLN A 97 -10.80 5.80 -8.06
CA GLN A 97 -12.10 6.21 -7.49
C GLN A 97 -12.20 5.91 -5.99
N ALA A 98 -11.72 4.73 -5.56
CA ALA A 98 -11.67 4.37 -4.15
C ALA A 98 -10.74 5.30 -3.36
N ALA A 99 -9.58 5.67 -3.92
CA ALA A 99 -8.64 6.62 -3.33
C ALA A 99 -9.28 7.98 -3.04
N GLN A 100 -10.10 8.50 -3.97
CA GLN A 100 -10.82 9.77 -3.74
C GLN A 100 -11.79 9.68 -2.55
N THR A 101 -12.42 8.52 -2.34
CA THR A 101 -13.31 8.31 -1.19
C THR A 101 -12.49 8.23 0.10
N GLN A 102 -11.36 7.51 0.07
CA GLN A 102 -10.47 7.33 1.21
C GLN A 102 -9.79 8.63 1.66
N LYS A 103 -9.55 9.56 0.73
CA LYS A 103 -8.87 10.84 0.95
C LYS A 103 -9.41 11.63 2.14
N SER A 104 -10.74 11.61 2.34
CA SER A 104 -11.41 12.30 3.44
C SER A 104 -11.12 11.72 4.83
N ALA A 105 -10.65 10.47 4.91
CA ALA A 105 -10.26 9.82 6.17
C ALA A 105 -8.83 10.18 6.60
N PHE A 106 -8.02 10.76 5.70
CA PHE A 106 -6.66 11.17 6.03
C PHE A 106 -6.65 12.50 6.77
N ILE A 107 -6.04 12.54 7.95
CA ILE A 107 -5.87 13.75 8.77
C ILE A 107 -4.62 14.55 8.38
N MET A 108 -3.74 13.95 7.58
CA MET A 108 -2.53 14.55 7.03
C MET A 108 -2.13 13.82 5.74
N ASN A 109 -1.33 14.46 4.91
CA ASN A 109 -0.84 13.89 3.65
C ASN A 109 -1.97 13.38 2.73
N SER A 110 -3.09 14.10 2.67
CA SER A 110 -4.31 13.65 1.98
C SER A 110 -4.09 13.34 0.49
N ASP A 111 -3.14 14.00 -0.16
CA ASP A 111 -2.82 13.81 -1.58
C ASP A 111 -1.80 12.69 -1.84
N ARG A 112 -1.23 12.07 -0.79
CA ARG A 112 -0.12 11.11 -0.90
C ARG A 112 -0.49 9.90 -1.76
N LEU A 113 -1.67 9.32 -1.53
CA LEU A 113 -2.12 8.16 -2.30
C LEU A 113 -2.34 8.51 -3.78
N ASP A 114 -2.90 9.69 -4.07
CA ASP A 114 -3.09 10.16 -5.44
C ASP A 114 -1.73 10.29 -6.16
N GLY A 115 -0.75 10.93 -5.50
CA GLY A 115 0.60 11.08 -6.03
C GLY A 115 1.35 9.75 -6.22
N TYR A 116 1.04 8.72 -5.43
CA TYR A 116 1.59 7.37 -5.64
C TYR A 116 0.94 6.68 -6.84
N LEU A 117 -0.37 6.81 -7.02
CA LEU A 117 -1.10 6.24 -8.15
C LEU A 117 -0.78 6.92 -9.50
N GLU A 118 -0.27 8.15 -9.48
CA GLU A 118 0.22 8.87 -10.66
C GLU A 118 1.57 8.34 -11.19
N GLN A 119 2.30 7.55 -10.39
CA GLN A 119 3.57 6.94 -10.80
C GLN A 119 3.40 5.61 -11.54
N LEU A 120 2.16 5.09 -11.61
CA LEU A 120 1.81 3.86 -12.30
C LEU A 120 1.62 4.08 -13.80
#